data_AF-A0A3D5JQI1-F1
#
_entry.id   AF-A0A3D5JQI1-F1
#
_cell.length_a   1.000
_cell.length_b   1.000
_cell.length_c   1.000
_cell.angle_alpha   90.00
_cell.angle_beta   90.00
_cell.angle_gamma   90.00
#
_symmetry.space_group_name_H-M   'P 1'
#
loop_
_entity.id
_entity.type
_entity.pdbx_description
1 polymer ?
#
loop_
_entity_poly.entity_id
_entity_poly.type
_entity_poly.pdbx_seq_one_letter_code
_entity_poly.pdbx_strand_id
1 'polypeptide(L)'
;MKSLTLSLLIAAACLAPSAHAAEPAAASASECITLSTDQQVVRAGAERDMLLRNADQHYIVRFKDNCSSVAQSRTFSFVTPDREGQLCGG
;
A
#
# COMPACT_ATOMS: atom_id res chain seq x y z
N MET A 1 35.26 -49.47 -32.77
CA MET A 1 33.97 -49.41 -32.04
C MET A 1 33.84 -48.01 -31.47
N LYS A 2 32.72 -47.36 -31.79
CA LYS A 2 32.41 -45.95 -31.52
C LYS A 2 32.06 -45.76 -30.05
N SER A 3 32.63 -44.74 -29.41
CA SER A 3 32.09 -44.18 -28.17
C SER A 3 32.26 -42.67 -28.21
N LEU A 4 31.25 -41.97 -28.74
CA LEU A 4 31.09 -40.52 -28.56
C LEU A 4 30.69 -40.28 -27.10
N THR A 5 31.55 -39.66 -26.32
CA THR A 5 31.22 -39.14 -24.99
C THR A 5 30.38 -37.87 -25.14
N LEU A 6 29.07 -38.05 -25.00
CA LEU A 6 28.04 -37.02 -25.04
C LEU A 6 28.21 -36.07 -23.85
N SER A 7 28.64 -34.84 -24.10
CA SER A 7 28.69 -33.77 -23.09
C SER A 7 27.28 -33.33 -22.74
N LEU A 8 26.86 -33.63 -21.51
CA LEU A 8 25.56 -33.29 -20.95
C LEU A 8 25.58 -31.82 -20.49
N LEU A 9 25.07 -30.89 -21.30
CA LEU A 9 24.83 -29.51 -20.87
C LEU A 9 23.65 -29.49 -19.89
N ILE A 10 23.94 -29.27 -18.60
CA ILE A 10 22.94 -29.04 -17.57
C ILE A 10 22.48 -27.59 -17.68
N ALA A 11 21.31 -27.39 -18.29
CA ALA A 11 20.63 -26.10 -18.26
C ALA A 11 20.02 -25.90 -16.87
N ALA A 12 20.71 -25.12 -16.02
CA ALA A 12 20.16 -24.65 -14.77
C ALA A 12 19.04 -23.64 -15.06
N ALA A 13 17.79 -24.12 -15.11
CA ALA A 13 16.62 -23.26 -15.14
C ALA A 13 16.58 -22.45 -13.84
N CYS A 14 16.99 -21.18 -13.90
CA CYS A 14 16.71 -20.22 -12.84
C CYS A 14 15.20 -20.06 -12.75
N LEU A 15 14.58 -20.81 -11.84
CA LEU A 15 13.23 -20.55 -11.34
C LEU A 15 13.31 -19.25 -10.53
N ALA A 16 13.21 -18.11 -11.21
CA ALA A 16 13.03 -16.83 -10.55
C ALA A 16 11.69 -16.87 -9.80
N PRO A 17 11.64 -16.66 -8.49
CA PRO A 17 10.39 -16.53 -7.78
C PRO A 17 9.64 -15.32 -8.35
N SER A 18 8.42 -15.53 -8.82
CA SER A 18 7.52 -14.43 -9.13
C SER A 18 7.20 -13.69 -7.83
N ALA A 19 7.88 -12.57 -7.60
CA ALA A 19 7.53 -11.64 -6.54
C ALA A 19 6.19 -10.99 -6.90
N HIS A 20 5.10 -11.63 -6.50
CA HIS A 20 3.78 -11.00 -6.54
C HIS A 20 3.77 -9.92 -5.46
N ALA A 21 3.51 -8.68 -5.87
CA ALA A 21 3.17 -7.64 -4.92
C ALA A 21 1.95 -8.12 -4.13
N ALA A 22 2.13 -8.41 -2.84
CA ALA A 22 1.03 -8.76 -1.97
C ALA A 22 0.07 -7.57 -1.95
N GLU A 23 -1.14 -7.77 -2.46
CA GLU A 23 -2.19 -6.77 -2.34
C GLU A 23 -2.48 -6.62 -0.84
N PRO A 24 -2.36 -5.41 -0.27
CA PRO A 24 -2.59 -5.22 1.16
C PRO A 24 -4.00 -5.72 1.48
N ALA A 25 -4.11 -6.66 2.42
CA ALA A 25 -5.41 -7.05 2.93
C ALA A 25 -6.13 -5.79 3.40
N ALA A 26 -7.38 -5.62 2.97
CA ALA A 26 -8.19 -4.50 3.42
C ALA A 26 -8.24 -4.54 4.95
N ALA A 27 -7.73 -3.49 5.60
CA ALA A 27 -7.80 -3.37 7.04
C ALA A 27 -9.27 -3.49 7.45
N SER A 28 -9.56 -4.40 8.37
CA SER A 28 -10.92 -4.62 8.87
C SER A 28 -11.50 -3.28 9.33
N ALA A 29 -12.71 -2.92 8.87
CA ALA A 29 -13.31 -1.60 9.10
C ALA A 29 -13.44 -1.22 10.60
N SER A 30 -13.30 -2.18 11.51
CA SER A 30 -13.34 -2.01 12.96
C SER A 30 -11.99 -1.69 13.62
N GLU A 31 -10.87 -1.75 12.89
CA GLU A 31 -9.53 -1.50 13.44
C GLU A 31 -9.09 -0.06 13.19
N CYS A 32 -8.82 0.66 14.28
CA CYS A 32 -8.14 1.95 14.20
C CYS A 32 -6.65 1.75 14.11
N ILE A 33 -5.99 2.54 13.29
CA ILE A 33 -4.53 2.62 13.24
C ILE A 33 -4.06 3.80 14.07
N THR A 34 -2.93 3.64 14.76
CA THR A 34 -2.22 4.77 15.37
C THR A 34 -1.43 5.50 14.29
N LEU A 35 -1.60 6.81 14.20
CA LEU A 35 -0.89 7.67 13.26
C LEU A 35 0.50 7.98 13.81
N SER A 36 1.49 7.76 12.96
CA SER A 36 2.89 8.06 13.22
C SER A 36 3.19 9.53 12.89
N THR A 37 4.23 10.06 13.53
CA THR A 37 4.69 11.43 13.31
C THR A 37 5.29 11.67 11.91
N ASP A 38 5.69 10.60 11.22
CA ASP A 38 6.30 10.63 9.88
C ASP A 38 5.29 10.35 8.74
N GLN A 39 3.99 10.50 9.01
CA GLN A 39 2.96 10.27 8.01
C GLN A 39 3.12 11.16 6.76
N GLN A 40 2.78 10.61 5.59
CA GLN A 40 2.75 11.34 4.33
C GLN A 40 1.42 11.13 3.63
N VAL A 41 0.86 12.21 3.09
CA VAL A 41 -0.41 12.19 2.37
C VAL A 41 -0.19 12.62 0.93
N VAL A 42 -0.65 11.79 0.00
CA VAL A 42 -0.60 12.05 -1.44
C VAL A 42 -2.01 12.00 -2.00
N ARG A 43 -2.34 12.92 -2.92
CA ARG A 43 -3.61 12.88 -3.65
C ARG A 43 -3.59 11.77 -4.69
N ALA A 44 -4.58 10.88 -4.72
CA ALA A 44 -4.64 9.78 -5.69
C ALA A 44 -5.90 9.70 -6.56
N GLY A 45 -6.95 10.45 -6.25
CA GLY A 45 -8.21 10.36 -6.99
C GLY A 45 -9.00 11.66 -7.04
N ALA A 46 -8.31 12.78 -7.30
CA ALA A 46 -8.85 14.14 -7.28
C ALA A 46 -9.59 14.48 -5.97
N GLU A 47 -10.89 14.16 -5.90
CA GLU A 47 -11.80 14.48 -4.81
C GLU A 47 -12.28 13.25 -4.01
N ARG A 48 -11.92 12.03 -4.42
CA ARG A 48 -12.51 10.78 -3.88
C ARG A 48 -11.66 10.09 -2.82
N ASP A 49 -10.35 10.18 -2.94
CA ASP A 49 -9.42 9.50 -2.05
C ASP A 49 -8.03 10.15 -2.01
N MET A 50 -7.30 9.79 -0.95
CA MET A 50 -5.90 10.11 -0.73
C MET A 50 -5.14 8.84 -0.35
N LEU A 51 -3.86 8.79 -0.70
CA LEU A 51 -2.93 7.80 -0.18
C LEU A 51 -2.32 8.33 1.11
N LEU A 52 -2.30 7.48 2.11
CA LEU A 52 -1.63 7.72 3.38
C LEU A 52 -0.50 6.70 3.53
N ARG A 53 0.73 7.18 3.65
CA ARG A 53 1.84 6.39 4.18
C ARG A 53 1.96 6.69 5.66
N ASN A 54 1.88 5.66 6.50
CA ASN A 54 1.99 5.73 7.94
C ASN A 54 3.12 4.77 8.38
N ALA A 55 4.29 5.31 8.70
CA ALA A 55 5.53 4.54 8.80
C ALA A 55 5.75 3.66 7.53
N ASP A 56 5.77 2.34 7.69
CA ASP A 56 5.95 1.37 6.60
C ASP A 56 4.62 0.92 5.96
N GLN A 57 3.49 1.31 6.54
CA GLN A 57 2.15 0.91 6.09
C GLN A 57 1.56 1.93 5.13
N HIS A 58 0.82 1.45 4.13
CA HIS A 58 0.21 2.28 3.10
C HIS A 58 -1.30 2.03 3.06
N TYR A 59 -2.07 3.12 3.00
CA TYR A 59 -3.52 3.11 3.06
C TYR A 59 -4.12 3.97 1.96
N ILE A 60 -5.32 3.59 1.52
CA ILE A 60 -6.19 4.45 0.73
C ILE A 60 -7.25 4.99 1.70
N VAL A 61 -7.21 6.30 1.94
CA VAL A 61 -8.24 6.99 2.73
C VAL A 61 -9.30 7.50 1.76
N ARG A 62 -10.46 6.84 1.75
CA ARG A 62 -11.59 7.20 0.90
C ARG A 62 -12.55 8.11 1.66
N PHE A 63 -12.94 9.21 1.04
CA PHE A 63 -13.98 10.06 1.59
C PHE A 63 -15.34 9.38 1.41
N LYS A 64 -16.24 9.59 2.39
CA LYS A 64 -17.62 9.11 2.31
C LYS A 64 -18.34 9.66 1.08
N ASP A 65 -18.13 10.95 0.82
CA ASP A 65 -18.65 11.70 -0.33
C ASP A 65 -17.48 12.39 -1.06
N ASN A 66 -17.71 12.87 -2.28
CA ASN A 66 -16.68 13.65 -2.99
C ASN A 66 -16.32 14.92 -2.19
N CYS A 67 -15.03 15.19 -2.05
CA CYS A 67 -14.50 16.33 -1.32
C CYS A 67 -13.59 17.18 -2.22
N SER A 68 -14.15 18.20 -2.88
CA SER A 68 -13.44 19.06 -3.82
C SER A 68 -12.30 19.88 -3.21
N SER A 69 -12.39 20.16 -1.90
CA SER A 69 -11.33 20.86 -1.18
C SER A 69 -10.01 20.07 -1.15
N VAL A 70 -10.06 18.75 -1.23
CA VAL A 70 -8.87 17.88 -1.22
C VAL A 70 -7.95 18.15 -2.41
N ALA A 71 -8.52 18.50 -3.57
CA ALA A 71 -7.74 18.82 -4.75
C ALA A 71 -6.88 20.09 -4.56
N GLN A 72 -7.30 21.02 -3.69
CA GLN A 72 -6.69 22.34 -3.53
C GLN A 72 -5.97 22.55 -2.19
N SER A 73 -6.26 21.71 -1.18
CA SER A 73 -5.68 21.82 0.15
C SER A 73 -4.15 21.65 0.15
N ARG A 74 -3.47 22.53 0.89
CA ARG A 74 -2.01 22.47 1.08
C ARG A 74 -1.59 21.57 2.24
N THR A 75 -2.50 21.34 3.18
CA THR A 75 -2.24 20.61 4.42
C THR A 75 -3.41 19.71 4.74
N PHE A 76 -3.12 18.53 5.32
CA PHE A 76 -4.10 17.55 5.74
C PHE A 76 -3.79 17.11 7.17
N SER A 77 -4.83 16.97 7.98
CA SER A 77 -4.77 16.39 9.32
C SER A 77 -5.95 15.44 9.50
N PHE A 78 -5.70 14.27 10.09
CA PHE A 78 -6.75 13.35 10.47
C PHE A 78 -7.14 13.64 11.93
N VAL A 79 -8.43 13.79 12.18
CA VAL A 79 -8.99 13.99 13.51
C VAL A 79 -10.09 12.97 13.71
N THR A 80 -9.92 12.08 14.69
CA THR A 80 -10.95 11.14 15.11
C THR A 80 -11.44 11.57 16.49
N PRO A 81 -12.73 11.94 16.64
CA PRO A 81 -13.30 12.29 17.94
C PRO A 81 -13.03 11.22 18.99
N ASP A 82 -12.65 11.65 20.19
CA ASP A 82 -12.34 10.79 21.34
C ASP A 82 -11.16 9.81 21.13
N ARG A 83 -10.45 9.89 19.99
CA ARG A 83 -9.33 9.01 19.61
C ARG A 83 -8.24 9.82 18.91
N GLU A 84 -7.67 10.79 19.63
CA GLU A 84 -6.56 11.61 19.11
C GLU A 84 -5.40 10.73 18.63
N GLY A 85 -4.81 11.14 17.50
CA GLY A 85 -3.70 10.40 16.88
C GLY A 85 -4.10 9.05 16.29
N GLN A 86 -5.39 8.72 16.18
CA GLN A 86 -5.84 7.50 15.52
C GLN A 86 -6.66 7.82 14.28
N LEU A 87 -6.63 6.91 13.31
CA LEU A 87 -7.52 6.89 12.15
C LEU A 87 -8.29 5.58 12.16
N CYS A 88 -9.61 5.67 12.14
CA CYS A 88 -10.51 4.52 12.19
C CYS A 88 -11.25 4.33 10.87
N GLY A 89 -11.51 3.07 10.51
CA GLY A 89 -12.50 2.74 9.49
C GLY A 89 -13.91 3.11 9.94
N GLY A 90 -14.78 3.40 8.96
CA GLY A 90 -16.20 3.70 9.16
C GLY A 90 -17.08 2.81 8.32
#